data_AF-A0A831UI73-F1
#
_entry.id   AF-A0A831UI73-F1
#
_cell.length_a   1.000
_cell.length_b   1.000
_cell.length_c   1.000
_cell.angle_alpha   90.00
_cell.angle_beta   90.00
_cell.angle_gamma   90.00
#
_symmetry.space_group_name_H-M   'P 1'
#
loop_
_entity.id
_entity.type
_entity.pdbx_description
1 polymer ?
#
loop_
_entity_poly.entity_id
_entity_poly.type
_entity_poly.pdbx_seq_one_letter_code
_entity_poly.pdbx_strand_id
1 'polypeptide(L)'
;MALKERLFQTLSKLEKAKALLGKVHPVAGMDGIFVVESETQPGKRYLVDLEAETCTCPAYAQGKTRPCKHQVAVVLSLWLREKRERAQARTARAAERPVA
;
A
#
# COMPACT_ATOMS: atom_id res chain seq x y z
N MET A 1 -4.20 -14.49 -21.87
CA MET A 1 -3.17 -14.91 -20.90
C MET A 1 -3.73 -16.00 -20.01
N ALA A 2 -2.91 -17.03 -19.75
CA ALA A 2 -3.28 -18.11 -18.85
C ALA A 2 -3.36 -17.62 -17.40
N LEU A 3 -4.10 -18.34 -16.54
CA LEU A 3 -4.24 -18.00 -15.11
C LEU A 3 -2.87 -17.87 -14.42
N LYS A 4 -1.97 -18.81 -14.69
CA LYS A 4 -0.60 -18.84 -14.13
C LYS A 4 0.16 -17.53 -14.40
N GLU A 5 0.11 -17.02 -15.63
CA GLU A 5 0.82 -15.79 -16.02
C GLU A 5 0.26 -14.56 -15.30
N ARG A 6 -1.07 -14.45 -15.18
CA ARG A 6 -1.73 -13.36 -14.43
C ARG A 6 -1.32 -13.35 -12.96
N LEU A 7 -1.23 -14.54 -12.35
CA LEU A 7 -0.80 -14.69 -10.96
C LEU A 7 0.67 -14.28 -10.79
N PHE A 8 1.57 -14.70 -11.69
CA PHE A 8 2.97 -14.27 -11.64
C PHE A 8 3.13 -12.74 -11.76
N GLN A 9 2.39 -12.10 -12.66
CA GLN A 9 2.41 -10.64 -12.78
C GLN A 9 1.92 -9.95 -11.51
N THR A 10 0.87 -10.48 -10.88
CA THR A 10 0.32 -9.97 -9.63
C THR A 10 1.34 -10.11 -8.49
N LEU A 11 1.95 -11.29 -8.34
CA LEU A 11 2.95 -11.56 -7.32
C LEU A 11 4.21 -10.70 -7.50
N SER A 12 4.70 -10.53 -8.73
CA SER A 12 5.83 -9.64 -9.03
C SER A 12 5.52 -8.18 -8.67
N LYS A 13 4.28 -7.73 -8.90
CA LYS A 13 3.85 -6.38 -8.52
C LYS A 13 3.78 -6.23 -6.99
N LEU A 14 3.28 -7.24 -6.29
CA LEU A 14 3.25 -7.26 -4.83
C LEU A 14 4.66 -7.22 -4.23
N GLU A 15 5.60 -7.99 -4.80
CA GLU A 15 7.00 -7.99 -4.38
C GLU A 15 7.62 -6.59 -4.51
N LYS A 16 7.44 -5.93 -5.66
CA LYS A 16 7.90 -4.55 -5.86
C LYS A 16 7.22 -3.55 -4.92
N ALA A 17 5.97 -3.77 -4.56
CA ALA A 17 5.25 -2.92 -3.62
C ALA A 17 5.77 -3.06 -2.18
N LYS A 18 6.25 -4.24 -1.77
CA LYS A 18 6.83 -4.45 -0.43
C LYS A 18 8.04 -3.56 -0.16
N ALA A 19 8.87 -3.32 -1.18
CA ALA A 19 10.03 -2.44 -1.08
C ALA A 19 9.69 -0.96 -0.78
N LEU A 20 8.41 -0.59 -0.90
CA LEU A 20 7.91 0.75 -0.65
C LEU A 20 7.24 0.92 0.73
N LEU A 21 7.09 -0.14 1.54
CA LEU A 21 6.29 -0.09 2.78
C LEU A 21 6.74 0.94 3.83
N GLY A 22 8.02 1.30 3.87
CA GLY A 22 8.56 2.37 4.72
C GLY A 22 8.54 3.76 4.10
N LYS A 23 8.07 3.88 2.85
CA LYS A 23 8.11 5.09 2.01
C LYS A 23 6.71 5.62 1.70
N VAL A 24 5.68 5.12 2.40
CA VAL A 24 4.28 5.51 2.21
C VAL A 24 3.84 6.41 3.36
N HIS A 25 3.43 7.63 3.02
CA HIS A 25 3.05 8.66 3.98
C HIS A 25 1.65 9.19 3.64
N PRO A 26 0.71 9.25 4.60
CA PRO A 26 -0.57 9.91 4.37
C PRO A 26 -0.35 11.42 4.20
N VAL A 27 -1.19 12.07 3.40
CA VAL A 27 -1.20 13.53 3.29
C VAL A 27 -2.11 14.12 4.38
N ALA A 28 -1.57 15.03 5.17
CA ALA A 28 -2.32 15.65 6.27
C ALA A 28 -3.54 16.42 5.73
N GLY A 29 -4.71 16.16 6.31
CA GLY A 29 -5.96 16.82 5.91
C GLY A 29 -6.58 16.31 4.61
N MET A 30 -6.03 15.25 4.01
CA MET A 30 -6.56 14.65 2.78
C MET A 30 -6.71 13.14 2.95
N ASP A 31 -7.93 12.70 3.26
CA ASP A 31 -8.24 11.27 3.38
C ASP A 31 -8.07 10.57 2.03
N GLY A 32 -7.60 9.32 2.06
CA GLY A 32 -7.40 8.54 0.84
C GLY A 32 -6.21 8.96 -0.03
N ILE A 33 -5.50 10.04 0.32
CA ILE A 33 -4.37 10.56 -0.44
C ILE A 33 -3.04 10.28 0.27
N PHE A 34 -2.10 9.73 -0.50
CA PHE A 34 -0.81 9.28 -0.01
C PHE A 34 0.32 9.77 -0.89
N VAL A 35 1.44 10.07 -0.25
CA VAL A 35 2.72 10.30 -0.90
C VAL A 35 3.56 9.04 -0.77
N VAL A 36 4.09 8.58 -1.91
CA VAL A 36 5.02 7.46 -1.96
C VAL A 36 6.36 7.93 -2.49
N GLU A 37 7.42 7.77 -1.70
CA GLU A 37 8.76 8.13 -2.14
C GLU A 37 9.27 7.16 -3.21
N SER A 38 9.99 7.70 -4.18
CA SER A 38 10.58 6.90 -5.25
C SER A 38 11.63 5.95 -4.67
N GLU A 39 11.56 4.68 -5.09
CA GLU A 39 12.55 3.68 -4.71
C GLU A 39 13.95 3.99 -5.25
N THR A 40 14.04 4.56 -6.44
CA THR A 40 15.30 4.69 -7.21
C THR A 40 15.77 6.13 -7.39
N GLN A 41 14.95 7.13 -7.06
CA GLN A 41 15.28 8.55 -7.28
C GLN A 41 15.07 9.30 -5.96
N PRO A 42 16.14 9.53 -5.17
CA PRO A 42 16.04 10.29 -3.92
C PRO A 42 15.35 11.64 -4.12
N GLY A 43 14.50 12.04 -3.17
CA GLY A 43 13.74 13.29 -3.22
C GLY A 43 12.53 13.28 -4.16
N LYS A 44 12.41 12.32 -5.07
CA LYS A 44 11.22 12.19 -5.94
C LYS A 44 10.08 11.51 -5.20
N ARG A 45 8.88 12.07 -5.36
CA ARG A 45 7.66 11.62 -4.68
C ARG A 45 6.52 11.48 -5.68
N TYR A 46 5.65 10.52 -5.45
CA TYR A 46 4.46 10.29 -6.24
C TYR A 46 3.22 10.42 -5.36
N LEU A 47 2.21 11.13 -5.85
CA LEU A 47 0.91 11.22 -5.22
C LEU A 47 0.10 9.99 -5.67
N VAL A 48 -0.60 9.38 -4.73
CA VAL A 48 -1.56 8.30 -4.94
C VAL A 48 -2.87 8.76 -4.34
N ASP A 49 -3.92 8.75 -5.16
CA ASP A 49 -5.28 9.01 -4.73
C ASP A 49 -6.05 7.70 -4.89
N LEU A 50 -6.47 7.11 -3.76
CA LEU A 50 -7.20 5.85 -3.77
C LEU A 50 -8.67 6.02 -4.18
N GLU A 51 -9.26 7.18 -3.94
CA GLU A 51 -10.66 7.45 -4.28
C GLU A 51 -10.82 7.70 -5.78
N ALA A 52 -9.94 8.53 -6.34
CA ALA A 52 -9.89 8.76 -7.79
C ALA A 52 -9.17 7.63 -8.56
N GLU A 53 -8.66 6.61 -7.85
CA GLU A 53 -7.86 5.51 -8.40
C GLU A 53 -6.64 5.97 -9.25
N THR A 54 -6.01 7.09 -8.88
CA THR A 54 -4.91 7.69 -9.66
C THR A 54 -3.54 7.59 -9.00
N CYS A 55 -2.48 7.73 -9.81
CA CYS A 55 -1.12 7.88 -9.33
C CYS A 55 -0.29 8.77 -10.27
N THR A 56 0.55 9.66 -9.73
CA THR A 56 1.41 10.53 -10.55
C THR A 56 2.70 9.87 -11.04
N CYS A 57 2.86 8.55 -10.86
CA CYS A 57 4.06 7.86 -11.31
C CYS A 57 4.09 7.66 -12.83
N PRO A 58 5.30 7.58 -13.45
CA PRO A 58 5.42 7.42 -14.90
C PRO A 58 4.71 6.17 -15.44
N ALA A 59 4.71 5.07 -14.68
CA ALA A 59 4.08 3.83 -15.11
C ALA A 59 2.54 3.95 -15.19
N TYR A 60 1.93 4.77 -14.34
CA TYR A 60 0.50 5.08 -14.40
C TYR A 60 0.22 6.11 -15.51
N ALA A 61 0.99 7.21 -15.53
CA ALA A 61 0.82 8.29 -16.50
C ALA A 61 0.95 7.82 -17.96
N GLN A 62 1.84 6.85 -18.21
CA GLN A 62 2.04 6.25 -19.54
C GLN A 62 1.09 5.09 -19.84
N GLY A 63 0.12 4.78 -18.97
CA GLY A 63 -0.82 3.67 -19.15
C GLY A 63 -0.19 2.28 -19.13
N LYS A 64 1.08 2.15 -18.69
CA LYS A 64 1.84 0.89 -18.73
C LYS A 64 1.29 -0.17 -17.79
N THR A 65 0.73 0.24 -16.65
CA THR A 65 0.17 -0.71 -15.68
C THR A 65 -0.88 -0.07 -14.79
N ARG A 66 -1.96 -0.82 -14.53
CA ARG A 66 -3.02 -0.48 -13.57
C ARG A 66 -3.43 -1.75 -12.82
N PRO A 67 -3.49 -1.74 -11.46
CA PRO A 67 -2.93 -0.71 -10.59
C PRO A 67 -1.40 -0.65 -10.70
N CYS A 68 -0.79 0.50 -10.41
CA CYS A 68 0.67 0.62 -10.37
C CYS A 68 1.25 0.11 -9.03
N LYS A 69 2.58 -0.09 -8.96
CA LYS A 69 3.20 -0.59 -7.71
C LYS A 69 2.99 0.33 -6.50
N HIS A 70 2.81 1.64 -6.72
CA HIS A 70 2.57 2.60 -5.64
C HIS A 70 1.15 2.46 -5.06
N GLN A 71 0.13 2.29 -5.90
CA GLN A 71 -1.24 1.98 -5.44
C GLN A 71 -1.26 0.70 -4.62
N VAL A 72 -0.60 -0.36 -5.10
CA VAL A 72 -0.46 -1.62 -4.35
C VAL A 72 0.29 -1.42 -3.03
N ALA A 73 1.34 -0.59 -3.00
CA ALA A 73 2.09 -0.31 -1.78
C ALA A 73 1.25 0.44 -0.72
N VAL A 74 0.43 1.40 -1.15
CA VAL A 74 -0.48 2.13 -0.25
C VAL A 74 -1.49 1.16 0.36
N VAL A 75 -2.19 0.38 -0.47
CA VAL A 75 -3.19 -0.59 0.00
C VAL A 75 -2.55 -1.63 0.92
N LEU A 76 -1.35 -2.13 0.59
CA LEU A 76 -0.62 -3.06 1.44
C LEU A 76 -0.24 -2.43 2.79
N SER A 77 0.19 -1.16 2.81
CA SER A 77 0.52 -0.43 4.04
C SER A 77 -0.71 -0.30 4.95
N LEU A 78 -1.86 0.08 4.39
CA LEU A 78 -3.13 0.18 5.11
C LEU A 78 -3.55 -1.18 5.68
N TRP A 79 -3.56 -2.22 4.85
CA TRP A 79 -3.92 -3.57 5.29
C TRP A 79 -3.02 -4.08 6.44
N LEU A 80 -1.72 -3.81 6.39
CA LEU A 80 -0.79 -4.17 7.46
C LEU A 80 -1.03 -3.35 8.75
N ARG A 81 -1.42 -2.08 8.64
CA ARG A 81 -1.81 -1.26 9.80
C ARG A 81 -3.06 -1.82 10.48
N GLU A 82 -4.13 -2.02 9.72
CA GLU A 82 -5.37 -2.62 10.24
C GLU A 82 -5.14 -4.02 10.84
N LYS A 83 -4.29 -4.84 10.21
CA LYS A 83 -3.95 -6.17 10.74
C LYS A 83 -3.27 -6.07 12.11
N ARG A 84 -2.37 -5.10 12.30
CA ARG A 84 -1.71 -4.86 13.59
C ARG A 84 -2.68 -4.32 14.63
N GLU A 85 -3.51 -3.36 14.27
CA GLU A 85 -4.55 -2.81 15.16
C GLU A 85 -5.53 -3.90 15.63
N ARG A 86 -5.99 -4.76 14.72
CA ARG A 86 -6.84 -5.91 15.06
C ARG A 86 -6.13 -6.89 16.00
N ALA A 87 -4.85 -7.14 15.82
CA ALA A 87 -4.08 -8.00 16.70
C ALA A 87 -3.94 -7.37 18.10
N GLN A 88 -3.64 -6.08 18.18
CA GLN A 88 -3.51 -5.34 19.44
C GLN A 88 -4.84 -5.26 20.22
N ALA A 89 -5.95 -5.02 19.53
CA ALA A 89 -7.28 -5.01 20.14
C ALA A 89 -7.65 -6.38 20.74
N ARG A 90 -7.26 -7.48 20.07
CA ARG A 90 -7.46 -8.84 20.60
C ARG A 90 -6.62 -9.09 21.84
N THR A 91 -5.36 -8.65 21.87
CA THR A 91 -4.49 -8.81 23.05
C THR A 91 -4.97 -7.96 24.22
N ALA A 92 -5.41 -6.72 23.99
CA ALA A 92 -5.95 -5.85 25.04
C ALA A 92 -7.19 -6.47 25.70
N ARG A 93 -8.15 -6.94 24.90
CA ARG A 93 -9.34 -7.64 25.40
C ARG A 93 -9.03 -8.91 26.19
N ALA A 94 -7.96 -9.62 25.84
CA ALA A 94 -7.53 -10.80 26.58
C ALA A 94 -6.91 -10.44 27.94
N ALA A 95 -6.18 -9.32 28.02
CA ALA A 95 -5.57 -8.81 29.24
C ALA A 95 -6.59 -8.21 30.23
N GLU A 96 -7.69 -7.65 29.74
CA GLU A 96 -8.79 -7.07 30.54
C GLU A 96 -9.76 -8.11 31.09
N ARG A 97 -9.63 -9.40 30.72
CA ARG A 97 -10.52 -10.46 31.20
C ARG A 97 -10.13 -10.80 32.65
N PRO A 98 -11.00 -10.56 33.66
CA PRO A 98 -10.66 -10.87 35.04
C PRO A 98 -10.43 -12.38 35.18
N VAL A 99 -9.37 -12.76 35.89
CA VAL A 99 -9.19 -14.13 36.37
C VAL A 99 -10.30 -14.35 37.40
N ALA A 100 -11.30 -15.15 37.03
CA ALA A 100 -12.31 -15.65 37.95
C ALA A 100 -11.73 -16.73 38.86
#